data_AF-A0A846XZI8-F1
#
_entry.id   AF-A0A846XZI8-F1
#
_cell.length_a   1.000
_cell.length_b   1.000
_cell.length_c   1.000
_cell.angle_alpha   90.00
_cell.angle_beta   90.00
_cell.angle_gamma   90.00
#
_symmetry.space_group_name_H-M   'P 1'
#
loop_
_entity.id
_entity.type
_entity.pdbx_description
1 polymer ?
#
loop_
_entity_poly.entity_id
_entity_poly.type
_entity_poly.pdbx_seq_one_letter_code
_entity_poly.pdbx_strand_id
1 'polypeptide(L)'
;MTTISARTAQHGGELDVSGRTYQLDGSAFGSTCVLRTQDGQVVASAERDGLRGRRVAVGGREFRLARTGLGSRNLELVEGDTRVGSVRRGIRDAEAELPELDRPAEVFVLVVALAMWRRRRKAVVIGR
;
A
#
# COMPACT_ATOMS: atom_id res chain seq x y z
N MET A 1 -15.19 -5.65 -8.17
CA MET A 1 -13.93 -6.37 -7.91
C MET A 1 -12.82 -5.66 -8.68
N THR A 2 -11.77 -5.20 -8.00
CA THR A 2 -10.66 -4.46 -8.63
C THR A 2 -9.44 -5.37 -8.72
N THR A 3 -8.96 -5.61 -9.95
CA THR A 3 -7.80 -6.48 -10.19
C THR A 3 -6.58 -5.63 -10.51
N ILE A 4 -5.48 -5.83 -9.78
CA ILE A 4 -4.24 -5.08 -9.95
C ILE A 4 -3.12 -6.02 -10.30
N SER A 5 -2.41 -5.73 -11.39
CA SER A 5 -1.28 -6.53 -11.81
C SER A 5 -0.08 -6.32 -10.88
N ALA A 6 0.69 -7.39 -10.66
CA ALA A 6 1.96 -7.30 -9.93
C ALA A 6 2.94 -6.34 -10.59
N ARG A 7 2.90 -6.22 -11.93
CA ARG A 7 3.75 -5.32 -12.70
C ARG A 7 3.44 -3.86 -12.39
N THR A 8 2.15 -3.52 -12.35
CA THR A 8 1.67 -2.17 -12.00
C THR A 8 2.14 -1.78 -10.61
N ALA A 9 2.00 -2.68 -9.63
CA ALA A 9 2.48 -2.41 -8.27
C ALA A 9 4.01 -2.22 -8.19
N GLN A 10 4.78 -2.90 -9.05
CA GLN A 10 6.25 -2.87 -9.04
C GLN A 10 6.85 -1.68 -9.75
N HIS A 11 6.25 -1.23 -10.84
CA HIS A 11 6.84 -0.23 -11.74
C HIS A 11 5.96 1.01 -11.92
N GLY A 12 4.78 1.03 -11.31
CA GLY A 12 3.75 2.02 -11.62
C GLY A 12 2.93 1.61 -12.85
N GLY A 13 2.01 2.49 -13.23
CA GLY A 13 1.10 2.31 -14.36
C GLY A 13 -0.36 2.53 -13.98
N GLU A 14 -1.25 2.17 -14.88
CA GLU A 14 -2.67 2.46 -14.74
C GLU A 14 -3.40 1.47 -13.83
N LEU A 15 -4.37 2.00 -13.08
CA LEU A 15 -5.26 1.29 -12.19
C LEU A 15 -6.69 1.71 -12.48
N ASP A 16 -7.56 0.75 -12.81
CA ASP A 16 -9.00 1.00 -12.80
C ASP A 16 -9.57 0.77 -11.40
N VAL A 17 -10.17 1.80 -10.82
CA VAL A 17 -10.88 1.69 -9.54
C VAL A 17 -12.30 2.22 -9.72
N SER A 18 -13.25 1.29 -9.68
CA SER A 18 -14.68 1.59 -9.83
C SER A 18 -15.02 2.32 -11.15
N GLY A 19 -14.37 1.91 -12.26
CA GLY A 19 -14.60 2.50 -13.59
C GLY A 19 -13.95 3.86 -13.79
N ARG A 20 -13.01 4.24 -12.92
CA ARG A 20 -12.15 5.42 -13.08
C ARG A 20 -10.70 4.99 -13.16
N THR A 21 -9.99 5.53 -14.14
CA THR A 21 -8.56 5.28 -14.30
C THR A 21 -7.74 6.22 -13.42
N TYR A 22 -6.78 5.63 -12.72
CA TYR A 22 -5.79 6.33 -11.91
C TYR A 22 -4.40 5.94 -12.38
N GLN A 23 -3.46 6.87 -12.25
CA GLN A 23 -2.06 6.65 -12.55
C GLN A 23 -1.30 6.39 -11.25
N LEU A 24 -0.62 5.24 -11.17
CA LEU A 24 0.30 4.91 -10.10
C LEU A 24 1.72 5.30 -10.54
N ASP A 25 2.29 6.33 -9.93
CA ASP A 25 3.65 6.77 -10.16
C ASP A 25 4.63 6.13 -9.17
N GLY A 26 5.82 5.83 -9.67
CA GLY A 26 6.88 5.22 -8.88
C GLY A 26 6.61 3.74 -8.58
N SER A 27 7.13 3.26 -7.47
CA SER A 27 7.07 1.84 -7.12
C SER A 27 6.59 1.66 -5.70
N ALA A 28 5.51 0.89 -5.50
CA ALA A 28 5.07 0.51 -4.16
C ALA A 28 6.16 -0.31 -3.42
N PHE A 29 7.09 -0.90 -4.18
CA PHE A 29 8.26 -1.63 -3.68
C PHE A 29 9.48 -0.73 -3.46
N GLY A 30 9.45 0.52 -3.92
CA GLY A 30 10.50 1.53 -3.80
C GLY A 30 10.43 2.37 -2.52
N SER A 31 11.10 3.52 -2.52
CA SER A 31 11.02 4.51 -1.44
C SER A 31 9.67 5.20 -1.42
N THR A 32 9.19 5.64 -2.59
CA THR A 32 7.99 6.47 -2.76
C THR A 32 7.09 5.94 -3.87
N CYS A 33 5.78 6.10 -3.70
CA CYS A 33 4.76 5.80 -4.69
C CYS A 33 3.59 6.78 -4.54
N VAL A 34 2.98 7.20 -5.65
CA VAL A 34 1.91 8.19 -5.66
C VAL A 34 0.78 7.69 -6.54
N LEU A 35 -0.47 7.85 -6.10
CA LEU A 35 -1.66 7.63 -6.91
C LEU A 35 -2.24 8.97 -7.35
N ARG A 36 -2.50 9.12 -8.65
CA ARG A 36 -3.06 10.32 -9.25
C ARG A 36 -4.32 10.04 -10.05
N THR A 37 -5.19 11.03 -10.16
CA THR A 37 -6.23 11.07 -11.20
C THR A 37 -5.58 11.31 -12.57
N GLN A 38 -6.34 11.11 -13.66
CA GLN A 38 -5.86 11.43 -15.01
C GLN A 38 -5.53 12.92 -15.19
N ASP A 39 -6.21 13.80 -14.44
CA ASP A 39 -5.93 15.24 -14.42
C ASP A 39 -4.68 15.61 -13.58
N GLY A 40 -3.97 14.61 -13.05
CA GLY A 40 -2.72 14.78 -12.31
C GLY A 40 -2.88 15.09 -10.82
N GLN A 41 -4.11 15.18 -10.30
CA GLN A 41 -4.37 15.42 -8.88
C GLN A 41 -3.90 14.22 -8.04
N VAL A 42 -3.15 14.48 -6.98
CA VAL A 42 -2.73 13.43 -6.03
C VAL A 42 -3.92 13.01 -5.18
N VAL A 43 -4.21 11.72 -5.22
CA VAL A 43 -5.25 11.07 -4.40
C VAL A 43 -4.64 10.52 -3.12
N ALA A 44 -3.51 9.81 -3.27
CA ALA A 44 -2.78 9.23 -2.16
C ALA A 44 -1.28 9.15 -2.47
N SER A 45 -0.44 9.16 -1.45
CA SER A 45 0.99 8.88 -1.59
C SER A 45 1.47 7.98 -0.47
N ALA A 46 2.53 7.23 -0.72
CA ALA A 46 3.18 6.41 0.27
C ALA A 46 4.69 6.56 0.17
N GLU A 47 5.32 6.75 1.32
CA GLU A 47 6.77 6.80 1.45
C GLU A 47 7.26 5.82 2.51
N ARG A 48 8.56 5.54 2.46
CA ARG A 48 9.19 4.62 3.39
C ARG A 48 9.32 5.27 4.76
N ASP A 49 8.76 4.63 5.77
CA ASP A 49 8.96 4.97 7.17
C ASP A 49 9.76 3.85 7.86
N GLY A 50 11.08 4.02 7.87
CA GLY A 50 12.02 3.04 8.40
C GLY A 50 12.01 1.69 7.66
N LEU A 51 12.30 0.61 8.39
CA LEU A 51 12.42 -0.74 7.82
C LEU A 51 11.08 -1.50 7.76
N ARG A 52 10.11 -1.13 8.60
CA ARG A 52 8.89 -1.92 8.83
C ARG A 52 7.59 -1.15 8.56
N GLY A 53 7.66 0.15 8.30
CA GLY A 53 6.50 1.01 8.10
C GLY A 53 6.48 1.69 6.73
N ARG A 54 5.31 2.24 6.43
CA ARG A 54 5.08 3.20 5.36
C ARG A 54 4.30 4.36 5.94
N ARG A 55 4.71 5.58 5.62
CA ARG A 55 3.85 6.75 5.81
C ARG A 55 2.96 6.85 4.57
N VAL A 56 1.67 7.04 4.78
CA VAL A 56 0.66 7.14 3.73
C VAL A 56 -0.06 8.46 3.91
N ALA A 57 -0.11 9.29 2.87
CA ALA A 57 -0.88 10.52 2.88
C ALA A 57 -2.11 10.39 1.99
N VAL A 58 -3.29 10.79 2.47
CA VAL A 58 -4.56 10.78 1.74
C VAL A 58 -5.36 12.01 2.12
N GLY A 59 -5.78 12.82 1.14
CA GLY A 59 -6.65 13.97 1.40
C GLY A 59 -6.13 14.96 2.46
N GLY A 60 -4.80 15.13 2.55
CA GLY A 60 -4.15 16.00 3.55
C GLY A 60 -3.97 15.37 4.94
N ARG A 61 -4.43 14.12 5.15
CA ARG A 61 -4.21 13.35 6.37
C ARG A 61 -3.00 12.45 6.22
N GLU A 62 -2.26 12.24 7.30
CA GLU A 62 -1.11 11.34 7.33
C GLU A 62 -1.37 10.13 8.23
N PHE A 63 -1.07 8.97 7.68
CA PHE A 63 -1.23 7.69 8.33
C PHE A 63 0.08 6.92 8.34
N ARG A 64 0.20 6.00 9.28
CA ARG A 64 1.26 5.00 9.33
C ARG A 64 0.68 3.63 9.07
N LEU A 65 1.14 2.99 8.00
CA LEU A 65 0.87 1.59 7.73
C LEU A 65 2.05 0.74 8.25
N ALA A 66 1.81 -0.03 9.31
CA ALA A 66 2.86 -0.82 9.97
C ALA A 66 2.33 -2.18 10.42
N ARG A 67 3.25 -3.11 10.74
CA ARG A 67 2.87 -4.41 11.32
C ARG A 67 2.50 -4.25 12.79
N THR A 68 1.47 -4.99 13.21
CA THR A 68 0.96 -5.00 14.60
C THR A 68 1.91 -5.67 15.60
N GLY A 69 2.95 -6.37 15.14
CA GLY A 69 3.92 -7.06 15.99
C GLY A 69 4.97 -7.88 15.25
N LEU A 70 5.92 -8.45 16.00
CA LEU A 70 6.94 -9.37 15.48
C LEU A 70 6.27 -10.67 14.99
N GLY A 71 6.33 -10.91 13.68
CA GLY A 71 5.78 -12.12 13.06
C GLY A 71 4.37 -11.96 12.47
N SER A 72 3.61 -10.95 12.90
CA SER A 72 2.28 -10.66 12.35
C SER A 72 2.35 -10.36 10.85
N ARG A 73 1.45 -10.99 10.09
CA ARG A 73 1.22 -10.65 8.67
C ARG A 73 0.19 -9.53 8.51
N ASN A 74 -0.52 -9.18 9.57
CA ASN A 74 -1.50 -8.10 9.54
C ASN A 74 -0.79 -6.75 9.62
N LEU A 75 -1.37 -5.78 8.93
CA LEU A 75 -0.95 -4.39 9.01
C LEU A 75 -2.06 -3.58 9.67
N GLU A 76 -1.68 -2.57 10.41
CA GLU A 76 -2.56 -1.54 10.95
C GLU A 76 -2.29 -0.23 10.25
N LEU A 77 -3.37 0.49 9.99
CA LEU A 77 -3.33 1.89 9.59
C LEU A 77 -3.58 2.71 10.86
N VAL A 78 -2.63 3.59 11.18
CA VAL A 78 -2.64 4.39 12.40
C VAL A 78 -2.58 5.87 12.02
N GLU A 79 -3.42 6.71 12.60
CA GLU A 79 -3.33 8.16 12.55
C GLU A 79 -2.88 8.66 13.93
N GLY A 80 -1.69 9.26 14.01
CA GLY A 80 -1.04 9.52 15.30
C GLY A 80 -0.80 8.22 16.08
N ASP A 81 -1.50 8.07 17.20
CA ASP A 81 -1.48 6.87 18.06
C ASP A 81 -2.77 6.03 17.97
N THR A 82 -3.71 6.43 17.12
CA THR A 82 -5.03 5.79 17.02
C THR A 82 -5.08 4.85 15.82
N ARG A 83 -5.44 3.59 16.05
CA ARG A 83 -5.72 2.64 14.97
C ARG A 83 -7.03 3.02 14.28
N VAL A 84 -6.96 3.35 13.00
CA VAL A 84 -8.10 3.75 12.16
C VAL A 84 -8.46 2.69 11.11
N GLY A 85 -7.64 1.64 10.97
CA GLY A 85 -7.96 0.54 10.07
C GLY A 85 -6.98 -0.62 10.15
N SER A 86 -7.27 -1.66 9.40
CA SER A 86 -6.40 -2.82 9.30
C SER A 86 -6.43 -3.48 7.94
N VAL A 87 -5.31 -4.09 7.57
CA VAL A 87 -5.15 -4.87 6.36
C VAL A 87 -4.68 -6.28 6.72
N ARG A 88 -5.45 -7.28 6.32
CA ARG A 88 -5.22 -8.70 6.61
C ARG A 88 -4.78 -9.39 5.33
N ARG A 89 -3.80 -10.29 5.48
CA ARG A 89 -3.33 -11.13 4.38
C ARG A 89 -4.00 -12.49 4.49
N GLY A 90 -4.81 -12.87 3.51
CA GLY A 90 -5.25 -14.25 3.36
C GLY A 90 -4.25 -15.09 2.56
N ILE A 91 -4.65 -16.26 2.09
CA ILE A 91 -3.74 -17.19 1.41
C ILE A 91 -3.40 -16.68 0.00
N ARG A 92 -4.41 -16.20 -0.73
CA ARG A 92 -4.29 -15.71 -2.12
C ARG A 92 -4.82 -14.29 -2.31
N ASP A 93 -5.35 -13.70 -1.26
CA ASP A 93 -6.06 -12.43 -1.24
C ASP A 93 -5.55 -11.52 -0.11
N ALA A 94 -6.08 -10.30 -0.12
CA ALA A 94 -5.87 -9.30 0.89
C ALA A 94 -7.21 -8.63 1.17
N GLU A 95 -7.49 -8.41 2.43
CA GLU A 95 -8.72 -7.74 2.88
C GLU A 95 -8.33 -6.50 3.68
N ALA A 96 -9.08 -5.42 3.49
CA ALA A 96 -8.86 -4.15 4.17
C ALA A 96 -10.16 -3.69 4.82
N GLU A 97 -10.06 -3.29 6.07
CA GLU A 97 -11.09 -2.58 6.82
C GLU A 97 -10.55 -1.17 7.07
N LEU A 98 -10.92 -0.23 6.19
CA LEU A 98 -10.42 1.15 6.17
C LEU A 98 -11.61 2.13 6.05
N PRO A 99 -12.48 2.22 7.08
CA PRO A 99 -13.78 2.91 6.98
C PRO A 99 -13.66 4.41 6.69
N GLU A 100 -12.51 5.00 6.95
CA GLU A 100 -12.26 6.44 6.80
C GLU A 100 -11.60 6.82 5.47
N LEU A 101 -11.29 5.85 4.61
CA LEU A 101 -10.67 6.08 3.32
C LEU A 101 -11.69 5.95 2.20
N ASP A 102 -11.55 6.80 1.19
CA ASP A 102 -12.28 6.61 -0.06
C ASP A 102 -11.77 5.38 -0.81
N ARG A 103 -12.58 4.88 -1.75
CA ARG A 103 -12.29 3.63 -2.46
C ARG A 103 -10.93 3.65 -3.18
N PRO A 104 -10.52 4.73 -3.88
CA PRO A 104 -9.19 4.82 -4.48
C PRO A 104 -8.06 4.74 -3.46
N ALA A 105 -8.16 5.42 -2.31
CA ALA A 105 -7.14 5.35 -1.27
C ALA A 105 -7.09 3.98 -0.59
N GLU A 106 -8.24 3.33 -0.36
CA GLU A 106 -8.31 1.96 0.16
C GLU A 106 -7.53 0.99 -0.74
N VAL A 107 -7.77 1.07 -2.06
CA VAL A 107 -7.07 0.28 -3.07
C VAL A 107 -5.56 0.58 -3.07
N PHE A 108 -5.18 1.86 -2.97
CA PHE A 108 -3.79 2.25 -2.87
C PHE A 108 -3.08 1.64 -1.64
N VAL A 109 -3.72 1.69 -0.47
CA VAL A 109 -3.20 1.09 0.77
C VAL A 109 -3.01 -0.42 0.60
N LEU A 110 -3.93 -1.12 -0.06
CA LEU A 110 -3.80 -2.53 -0.39
C LEU A 110 -2.59 -2.82 -1.29
N VAL A 111 -2.35 -2.00 -2.32
CA VAL A 111 -1.16 -2.12 -3.19
C VAL A 111 0.14 -1.98 -2.39
N VAL A 112 0.19 -0.99 -1.49
CA VAL A 112 1.34 -0.77 -0.60
C VAL A 112 1.53 -1.95 0.37
N ALA A 113 0.45 -2.47 0.95
CA ALA A 113 0.46 -3.63 1.84
C ALA A 113 1.03 -4.88 1.15
N LEU A 114 0.58 -5.17 -0.08
CA LEU A 114 1.08 -6.27 -0.90
C LEU A 114 2.59 -6.14 -1.16
N ALA A 115 3.07 -4.94 -1.45
CA ALA A 115 4.50 -4.67 -1.62
C ALA A 115 5.30 -4.89 -0.34
N MET A 116 4.78 -4.46 0.82
CA MET A 116 5.39 -4.71 2.14
C MET A 116 5.50 -6.20 2.46
N TRP A 117 4.53 -7.01 2.05
CA TRP A 117 4.57 -8.46 2.25
C TRP A 117 5.51 -9.19 1.29
N ARG A 118 5.59 -8.76 0.03
CA ARG A 118 6.48 -9.37 -0.97
C ARG A 118 7.96 -9.06 -0.76
N ARG A 119 8.31 -7.97 -0.08
CA ARG A 119 9.71 -7.61 0.27
C ARG A 119 10.47 -8.67 1.08
N ARG A 120 9.81 -9.69 1.64
CA ARG A 120 10.47 -10.79 2.38
C ARG A 120 11.09 -11.90 1.52
N ARG A 121 11.04 -11.83 0.19
CA ARG A 121 11.86 -12.71 -0.66
C ARG A 121 13.20 -12.06 -1.00
N LYS A 122 14.08 -11.99 0.00
CA LYS A 122 15.53 -11.91 -0.24
C LYS A 122 16.15 -13.15 0.40
N ALA A 123 16.27 -14.21 -0.40
CA ALA A 123 17.22 -15.26 -0.10
C ALA A 123 18.61 -14.67 -0.32
N VAL A 124 19.49 -14.80 0.67
CA VAL A 124 20.93 -14.70 0.49
C VAL A 124 21.45 -16.11 0.77
N VAL A 125 21.93 -16.78 -0.27
CA VAL A 125 22.73 -17.99 -0.14
C VAL A 125 24.17 -17.54 -0.04
N ILE A 126 24.83 -17.81 1.08
CA ILE A 126 26.29 -17.85 1.15
C ILE A 126 26.64 -19.34 1.14
N GLY A 127 26.94 -19.86 -0.04
CA GLY A 127 27.60 -21.15 -0.16
C GLY A 127 29.09 -20.95 0.06
N ARG A 128 29.67 -21.74 0.96
CA ARG A 128 31.08 -22.10 0.89
C ARG A 128 31.20 -23.40 0.12
#